data_AF-A0A078JH22-F1
#
_entry.id   AF-A0A078JH22-F1
#
_cell.length_a   1.000
_cell.length_b   1.000
_cell.length_c   1.000
_cell.angle_alpha   90.00
_cell.angle_beta   90.00
_cell.angle_gamma   90.00
#
_symmetry.space_group_name_H-M   'P 1'
#
loop_
_entity.id
_entity.type
_entity.pdbx_description
1 polymer ?
#
loop_
_entity_poly.entity_id
_entity_poly.type
_entity_poly.pdbx_seq_one_letter_code
_entity_poly.pdbx_strand_id
1 'polypeptide(L)'
;MKYILIVFSLKYSMERILERYDRYLYSDKQLVGRDISQSENWVLEHAKLKARVEVLEKNKRNFMGEDLDSLSLKELQSLEHQLDAAIKSIRSRKVIRER
;
A
#
# COMPACT_ATOMS: atom_id res chain seq x y z
N MET A 1 -57.10 33.28 1.21
CA MET A 1 -56.90 32.02 0.45
C MET A 1 -55.67 32.07 -0.47
N LYS A 2 -55.60 32.92 -1.50
CA LYS A 2 -54.48 32.94 -2.48
C LYS A 2 -53.08 33.17 -1.87
N TYR A 3 -52.93 34.10 -0.91
CA TYR A 3 -51.64 34.41 -0.28
C TYR A 3 -51.05 33.22 0.51
N ILE A 4 -51.91 32.46 1.20
CA ILE A 4 -51.52 31.29 2.01
C ILE A 4 -50.95 30.18 1.11
N LEU A 5 -51.58 29.93 -0.04
CA LEU A 5 -51.11 28.97 -1.04
C LEU A 5 -49.74 29.34 -1.62
N ILE A 6 -49.52 30.64 -1.91
CA ILE A 6 -48.23 31.12 -2.43
C ILE A 6 -47.11 30.91 -1.40
N VAL A 7 -47.35 31.29 -0.14
CA VAL A 7 -46.38 31.11 0.94
C VAL A 7 -46.08 29.63 1.20
N PHE A 8 -47.10 28.77 1.15
CA PHE A 8 -46.92 27.33 1.29
C PHE A 8 -46.11 26.73 0.14
N SER A 9 -46.40 27.12 -1.10
CA SER A 9 -45.68 26.63 -2.28
C SER A 9 -44.21 27.09 -2.32
N LEU A 10 -43.93 28.31 -1.83
CA LEU A 10 -42.56 28.83 -1.66
C LEU A 10 -41.78 28.08 -0.58
N LYS A 11 -42.40 27.74 0.54
CA LYS A 11 -41.76 26.93 1.59
C LYS A 11 -41.42 25.52 1.09
N TYR A 12 -42.38 24.86 0.43
CA TYR A 12 -42.16 23.53 -0.12
C TYR A 12 -41.08 23.51 -1.20
N SER A 13 -41.01 24.54 -2.06
CA SER A 13 -39.96 24.63 -3.08
C SER A 13 -38.58 24.88 -2.45
N MET A 14 -38.50 25.72 -1.41
CA MET A 14 -37.28 25.96 -0.65
C MET A 14 -36.77 24.69 0.05
N GLU A 15 -37.63 23.97 0.76
CA GLU A 15 -37.28 22.70 1.42
C GLU A 15 -36.75 21.68 0.43
N ARG A 16 -37.40 21.57 -0.74
CA ARG A 16 -36.98 20.65 -1.80
C ARG A 16 -35.65 21.04 -2.46
N ILE A 17 -35.34 22.34 -2.51
CA ILE A 17 -34.04 22.83 -2.97
C ILE A 17 -32.97 22.49 -1.91
N LEU A 18 -33.24 22.77 -0.63
CA LEU A 18 -32.32 22.46 0.47
C LEU A 18 -32.01 20.97 0.57
N GLU A 19 -33.01 20.10 0.46
CA GLU A 19 -32.82 18.65 0.50
C GLU A 19 -31.92 18.15 -0.64
N ARG A 20 -32.08 18.72 -1.84
CA ARG A 20 -31.19 18.41 -2.98
C ARG A 20 -29.76 18.83 -2.69
N TYR A 21 -29.55 20.04 -2.18
CA TYR A 21 -28.22 20.52 -1.83
C TYR A 21 -27.56 19.67 -0.75
N ASP A 22 -28.30 19.27 0.27
CA ASP A 22 -27.77 18.45 1.37
C ASP A 22 -27.37 17.05 0.87
N ARG A 23 -28.17 16.45 -0.02
CA ARG A 23 -27.83 15.16 -0.67
C ARG A 23 -26.58 15.25 -1.55
N TYR A 24 -26.38 16.36 -2.27
CA TYR A 24 -25.17 16.59 -3.05
C TYR A 24 -23.94 16.74 -2.13
N LEU A 25 -24.04 17.52 -1.05
CA LEU A 25 -22.95 17.69 -0.08
C LEU A 25 -22.59 16.37 0.61
N TYR A 26 -23.58 15.54 0.95
CA TYR A 26 -23.34 14.23 1.56
C TYR A 26 -22.67 13.25 0.59
N SER A 27 -23.07 13.27 -0.69
CA SER A 27 -22.46 12.42 -1.72
C SER A 27 -21.01 12.83 -1.98
N ASP A 28 -20.76 14.14 -2.09
CA ASP A 28 -19.43 14.70 -2.33
C ASP A 28 -18.46 14.43 -1.17
N LYS A 29 -18.90 14.62 0.08
CA LYS A 29 -18.11 14.27 1.28
C LYS A 29 -17.77 12.78 1.35
N GLN A 30 -18.67 11.90 0.93
CA GLN A 30 -18.39 10.45 0.89
C GLN A 30 -17.36 10.08 -0.19
N LEU A 31 -17.42 10.72 -1.36
CA LEU A 31 -16.43 10.52 -2.42
C LEU A 31 -15.04 11.03 -1.99
N VAL A 32 -14.96 12.24 -1.43
CA VAL A 32 -13.71 12.80 -0.89
C VAL A 32 -13.16 11.93 0.24
N GLY A 33 -14.00 11.45 1.16
CA GLY A 33 -13.56 10.53 2.22
C GLY A 33 -13.04 9.19 1.68
N ARG A 34 -13.61 8.70 0.57
CA ARG A 34 -13.15 7.48 -0.10
C ARG A 34 -11.81 7.67 -0.83
N ASP A 35 -11.63 8.81 -1.48
CA ASP A 35 -10.36 9.15 -2.15
C ASP A 35 -9.23 9.37 -1.14
N ILE A 36 -9.50 10.03 0.00
CA ILE A 36 -8.53 10.21 1.07
C ILE A 36 -8.12 8.85 1.64
N SER A 37 -9.09 7.99 2.00
CA SER A 37 -8.78 6.66 2.54
C SER A 37 -8.07 5.76 1.53
N GLN A 38 -8.39 5.85 0.23
CA GLN A 38 -7.66 5.13 -0.80
C GLN A 38 -6.23 5.67 -0.97
N SER A 39 -6.05 6.98 -0.95
CA SER A 39 -4.73 7.64 -1.01
C SER A 39 -3.86 7.25 0.19
N GLU A 40 -4.40 7.30 1.40
CA GLU A 40 -3.71 6.85 2.62
C GLU A 40 -3.32 5.38 2.55
N ASN A 41 -4.19 4.52 2.02
CA ASN A 41 -3.88 3.11 1.82
C ASN A 41 -2.71 2.91 0.84
N TRP A 42 -2.66 3.66 -0.27
CA TRP A 42 -1.54 3.62 -1.21
C TRP A 42 -0.23 4.11 -0.59
N VAL A 43 -0.26 5.15 0.25
CA VAL A 43 0.91 5.65 0.96
C VAL A 43 1.45 4.57 1.91
N LEU A 44 0.57 3.90 2.66
CA LEU A 44 0.95 2.83 3.57
C LEU A 44 1.55 1.63 2.84
N GLU A 45 0.88 1.16 1.78
CA GLU A 45 1.37 0.03 0.99
C GLU A 45 2.69 0.35 0.28
N HIS A 46 2.85 1.59 -0.21
CA HIS A 46 4.13 2.05 -0.76
C HIS A 46 5.24 2.05 0.30
N ALA A 47 4.98 2.56 1.51
CA ALA A 47 5.95 2.54 2.60
C ALA A 47 6.36 1.12 2.99
N LYS A 48 5.40 0.20 3.07
CA LYS A 48 5.63 -1.22 3.34
C LYS A 48 6.47 -1.89 2.24
N LEU A 49 6.16 -1.61 0.98
CA LEU A 49 6.93 -2.13 -0.15
C LEU A 49 8.35 -1.60 -0.13
N LYS A 50 8.52 -0.30 0.14
CA LYS A 50 9.83 0.35 0.24
C LYS A 50 10.69 -0.28 1.35
N ALA A 51 10.13 -0.48 2.54
CA ALA A 51 10.83 -1.16 3.64
C ALA A 51 11.27 -2.58 3.25
N ARG A 52 10.42 -3.32 2.52
CA ARG A 52 10.78 -4.66 2.01
C ARG A 52 11.94 -4.61 1.02
N VAL A 53 11.96 -3.62 0.12
CA VAL A 53 13.05 -3.42 -0.84
C VAL A 53 14.36 -3.11 -0.12
N GLU A 54 14.33 -2.24 0.89
CA GLU A 54 15.52 -1.88 1.68
C GLU A 54 16.13 -3.09 2.39
N VAL A 55 15.29 -3.95 2.98
CA VAL A 55 15.74 -5.22 3.58
C VAL A 55 16.35 -6.15 2.53
N LEU A 56 15.73 -6.27 1.35
CA LEU A 56 16.25 -7.12 0.28
C LEU A 56 17.61 -6.62 -0.24
N GLU A 57 17.77 -5.31 -0.43
CA GLU A 57 19.04 -4.72 -0.85
C GLU A 57 20.12 -4.90 0.22
N LYS A 58 19.79 -4.74 1.51
CA LYS A 58 20.71 -5.06 2.61
C LYS A 58 21.14 -6.51 2.56
N ASN A 59 20.19 -7.44 2.43
CA ASN A 59 20.50 -8.86 2.34
C ASN A 59 21.38 -9.18 1.12
N LYS A 60 21.12 -8.55 -0.03
CA LYS A 60 21.96 -8.69 -1.23
C LYS A 60 23.40 -8.29 -0.95
N ARG A 61 23.62 -7.13 -0.32
CA ARG A 61 24.97 -6.67 0.08
C ARG A 61 25.65 -7.67 1.00
N ASN A 62 24.93 -8.16 2.01
CA ASN A 62 25.46 -9.20 2.91
C ASN A 62 25.87 -10.46 2.13
N PHE A 63 25.04 -10.97 1.21
CA PHE A 63 25.40 -12.13 0.37
C PHE A 63 26.61 -11.87 -0.55
N MET A 64 26.87 -10.62 -0.90
CA MET A 64 28.04 -10.19 -1.67
C MET A 64 29.29 -9.97 -0.79
N GLY A 65 29.17 -10.16 0.53
CA GLY A 65 30.27 -9.97 1.49
C GLY A 65 30.45 -8.53 1.98
N GLU A 66 29.47 -7.66 1.75
CA GLU A 66 29.45 -6.26 2.21
C GLU A 66 28.66 -6.12 3.52
N ASP A 67 28.88 -5.04 4.29
CA ASP A 67 28.15 -4.68 5.53
C ASP A 67 28.07 -5.77 6.62
N LEU A 68 29.02 -6.73 6.62
CA LEU A 68 29.01 -7.90 7.50
C LEU A 68 29.24 -7.58 8.99
N ASP A 69 29.88 -6.44 9.30
CA ASP A 69 30.15 -6.02 10.68
C ASP A 69 28.88 -5.83 11.51
N SER A 70 27.73 -5.63 10.84
CA SER A 70 26.43 -5.48 11.48
C SER A 70 25.75 -6.81 11.84
N LEU A 71 26.31 -7.94 11.42
CA LEU A 71 25.76 -9.28 11.63
C LEU A 71 26.37 -9.95 12.86
N SER A 72 25.54 -10.67 13.61
CA SER A 72 26.02 -11.57 14.65
C SER A 72 26.67 -12.82 14.07
N LEU A 73 27.49 -13.52 14.87
CA LEU A 73 28.13 -14.78 14.47
C LEU A 73 27.13 -15.83 13.97
N LYS A 74 25.95 -15.91 14.61
CA LYS A 74 24.89 -16.84 14.21
C LYS A 74 24.30 -16.49 12.84
N GLU A 75 24.10 -15.20 12.57
CA GLU A 75 23.61 -14.74 11.27
C GLU A 75 24.65 -14.96 10.18
N LEU A 76 25.93 -14.74 10.47
CA LEU A 76 27.03 -14.99 9.54
C LEU A 76 27.16 -16.48 9.19
N GLN A 77 27.04 -17.38 10.17
CA GLN A 77 27.00 -18.84 9.92
C GLN A 77 25.79 -19.24 9.07
N SER A 78 24.62 -18.62 9.32
CA SER A 78 23.44 -18.87 8.50
C SER A 78 23.63 -18.41 7.06
N LEU A 79 24.25 -17.25 6.87
CA LEU A 79 24.58 -16.67 5.57
C LEU A 79 25.52 -17.59 4.78
N GLU A 80 26.59 -18.07 5.42
CA GLU A 80 27.55 -19.01 4.83
C GLU A 80 26.86 -20.32 4.41
N HIS A 81 26.03 -20.88 5.28
CA HIS A 81 25.28 -22.11 4.97
C HIS A 81 24.35 -21.93 3.77
N GLN A 82 23.66 -20.79 3.68
CA GLN A 82 22.79 -20.47 2.55
C GLN A 82 23.57 -20.36 1.24
N LEU A 83 24.74 -19.71 1.25
CA LEU A 83 25.61 -19.59 0.09
C LEU A 83 26.15 -20.95 -0.38
N ASP A 84 26.64 -21.79 0.53
CA ASP A 84 27.13 -23.13 0.18
C ASP A 84 26.02 -24.00 -0.41
N ALA A 85 24.83 -23.99 0.19
CA ALA A 85 23.66 -24.69 -0.32
C ALA A 85 23.27 -24.20 -1.74
N ALA A 86 23.25 -22.89 -1.96
CA ALA A 86 22.93 -22.30 -3.26
C ALA A 86 23.97 -22.68 -4.33
N ILE A 87 25.26 -22.63 -4.01
CA ILE A 87 26.35 -23.01 -4.92
C ILE A 87 26.26 -24.49 -5.29
N LYS A 88 26.06 -25.37 -4.30
CA LYS A 88 25.84 -26.81 -4.54
C LYS A 88 24.66 -27.03 -5.48
N SER A 89 23.54 -26.35 -5.25
CA SER A 89 22.34 -26.43 -6.08
C SER A 89 22.59 -25.98 -7.54
N ILE A 90 23.32 -24.87 -7.73
CA ILE A 90 23.70 -24.37 -9.06
C ILE A 90 24.59 -25.38 -9.78
N ARG A 91 25.63 -25.89 -9.11
CA ARG A 91 26.55 -26.87 -9.68
C ARG A 91 25.82 -28.15 -10.08
N SER A 92 24.97 -28.70 -9.21
CA SER A 92 24.17 -29.89 -9.52
C SER A 92 23.29 -29.69 -10.76
N ARG A 93 22.62 -28.54 -10.88
CA ARG A 93 21.82 -28.23 -12.08
C ARG A 93 22.66 -28.10 -13.34
N LYS A 94 23.87 -27.54 -13.25
CA LYS A 94 24.77 -27.39 -14.40
C LYS A 94 25.31 -28.75 -14.87
N VAL A 95 25.73 -29.60 -13.93
CA VAL A 95 26.20 -30.97 -14.21
C VAL A 95 25.12 -31.83 -14.90
N ILE A 96 23.84 -31.64 -14.56
CA ILE A 96 22.73 -32.36 -15.20
C ILE A 96 22.46 -31.89 -16.64
N ARG A 97 22.76 -30.63 -16.98
CA ARG A 97 22.52 -30.08 -18.33
C ARG A 97 23.63 -30.41 -19.34
N GLU A 98 24.81 -30.81 -18.87
CA GLU A 98 25.98 -31.13 -19.69
C GLU A 98 26.18 -32.66 -19.90
N ARG A 99 25.23 -33.49 -19.46
CA ARG A 99 25.16 -34.94 -19.72
C ARG A 99 24.00 -35.26 -20.66
#